data_AF-A0A924W466-F1
#
_entry.id   AF-A0A924W466-F1
#
_cell.length_a   1.000
_cell.length_b   1.000
_cell.length_c   1.000
_cell.angle_alpha   90.00
_cell.angle_beta   90.00
_cell.angle_gamma   90.00
#
_symmetry.space_group_name_H-M   'P 1'
#
loop_
_entity.id
_entity.type
_entity.pdbx_description
1 polymer ?
#
loop_
_entity_poly.entity_id
_entity_poly.type
_entity_poly.pdbx_seq_one_letter_code
_entity_poly.pdbx_strand_id
1 'polypeptide(L)'
;MNADFRAVRKILWEDWDPIGCGVPQDEYDYYAGPALRLLIEKAPPADVADYLRQTAADTIGCPVDEEKLARVVAKLMALQEGETPI
;
A
#
# COMPACT_ATOMS: atom_id res chain seq x y z
N MET A 1 -3.67 -2.55 -16.83
CA MET A 1 -4.97 -2.45 -16.11
C MET A 1 -4.78 -1.33 -15.10
N ASN A 2 -5.62 -0.28 -15.08
CA ASN A 2 -5.47 0.79 -14.08
C ASN A 2 -5.55 0.20 -12.66
N ALA A 3 -4.86 0.82 -11.70
CA ALA A 3 -5.01 0.47 -10.29
C ALA A 3 -6.50 0.48 -9.90
N ASP A 4 -6.97 -0.61 -9.30
CA ASP A 4 -8.30 -0.73 -8.73
C ASP A 4 -8.23 -0.97 -7.22
N PHE A 5 -9.29 -0.57 -6.52
CA PHE A 5 -9.36 -0.61 -5.05
C PHE A 5 -9.08 -2.00 -4.47
N ARG A 6 -9.55 -3.07 -5.12
CA ARG A 6 -9.40 -4.44 -4.62
C ARG A 6 -7.95 -4.89 -4.72
N ALA A 7 -7.26 -4.54 -5.80
CA ALA A 7 -5.84 -4.85 -5.97
C ALA A 7 -4.97 -4.13 -4.93
N VAL A 8 -5.21 -2.83 -4.73
CA VAL A 8 -4.51 -2.04 -3.70
C VAL A 8 -4.75 -2.63 -2.31
N ARG A 9 -6.02 -2.86 -1.95
CA ARG A 9 -6.37 -3.45 -0.65
C ARG A 9 -5.68 -4.80 -0.42
N LYS A 10 -5.64 -5.65 -1.44
CA LYS A 10 -4.99 -6.96 -1.35
C LYS A 10 -3.51 -6.83 -1.03
N ILE A 11 -2.78 -5.94 -1.73
CA ILE A 11 -1.36 -5.70 -1.46
C ILE A 11 -1.15 -5.16 -0.04
N LEU A 12 -2.00 -4.22 0.41
CA LEU A 12 -1.89 -3.71 1.78
C LEU A 12 -2.12 -4.82 2.82
N TRP A 13 -3.11 -5.68 2.60
CA TRP A 13 -3.44 -6.78 3.50
C TRP A 13 -2.40 -7.91 3.51
N GLU A 14 -1.85 -8.30 2.36
CA GLU A 14 -0.91 -9.44 2.28
C GLU A 14 0.55 -9.03 2.52
N ASP A 15 0.94 -7.83 2.05
CA ASP A 15 2.35 -7.44 1.98
C ASP A 15 2.73 -6.30 2.91
N TRP A 16 1.84 -5.32 3.13
CA TRP A 16 2.15 -4.21 4.02
C TRP A 16 1.94 -4.57 5.49
N ASP A 17 0.80 -5.18 5.82
CA ASP A 17 0.39 -5.67 7.16
C ASP A 17 1.38 -5.35 8.29
N PRO A 18 1.36 -4.12 8.82
CA PRO A 18 2.34 -3.67 9.81
C PRO A 18 2.29 -4.53 11.08
N ILE A 19 1.09 -4.96 11.46
CA ILE A 19 0.84 -5.72 12.69
C ILE A 19 1.22 -7.20 12.50
N GLY A 20 1.03 -7.77 11.30
CA GLY A 20 1.46 -9.12 10.97
C GLY A 20 0.60 -10.23 11.59
N CYS A 21 -0.59 -9.91 12.10
CA CYS A 21 -1.43 -10.86 12.84
C CYS A 21 -2.64 -11.37 12.04
N GLY A 22 -2.76 -11.03 10.75
CA GLY A 22 -3.79 -11.58 9.87
C GLY A 22 -5.21 -11.11 10.21
N VAL A 23 -5.39 -9.80 10.38
CA VAL A 23 -6.71 -9.19 10.59
C VAL A 23 -7.60 -9.29 9.32
N PRO A 24 -8.92 -9.10 9.43
CA PRO A 24 -9.82 -9.07 8.27
C PRO A 24 -9.39 -8.08 7.18
N GLN A 25 -9.71 -8.38 5.93
CA GLN A 25 -9.31 -7.55 4.78
C GLN A 25 -9.93 -6.14 4.80
N ASP A 26 -11.14 -6.01 5.32
CA ASP A 26 -11.90 -4.77 5.35
C ASP A 26 -11.31 -3.74 6.33
N GLU A 27 -10.49 -4.16 7.29
CA GLU A 27 -9.68 -3.25 8.11
C GLU A 27 -8.73 -2.39 7.25
N TYR A 28 -8.39 -2.85 6.04
CA TYR A 28 -7.53 -2.13 5.11
C TYR A 28 -8.29 -1.18 4.17
N ASP A 29 -9.63 -1.17 4.19
CA ASP A 29 -10.44 -0.33 3.31
C ASP A 29 -10.13 1.16 3.52
N TYR A 30 -9.91 1.57 4.78
CA TYR A 30 -9.57 2.95 5.14
C TYR A 30 -8.22 3.40 4.54
N TYR A 31 -7.26 2.49 4.43
CA TYR A 31 -5.92 2.80 3.92
C TYR A 31 -5.82 2.66 2.40
N ALA A 32 -6.62 1.76 1.81
CA ALA A 32 -6.61 1.47 0.38
C ALA A 32 -7.13 2.65 -0.45
N GLY A 33 -8.11 3.41 0.05
CA GLY A 33 -8.66 4.58 -0.65
C GLY A 33 -7.63 5.67 -0.96
N PRO A 34 -6.94 6.22 0.06
CA PRO A 34 -5.90 7.22 -0.17
C PRO A 34 -4.70 6.69 -0.99
N ALA A 35 -4.28 5.43 -0.77
CA ALA A 35 -3.23 4.82 -1.58
C ALA A 35 -3.63 4.73 -3.07
N LEU A 36 -4.85 4.27 -3.35
CA LEU A 36 -5.38 4.22 -4.72
C LEU A 36 -5.43 5.62 -5.35
N ARG A 37 -5.83 6.64 -4.58
CA ARG A 37 -5.85 8.02 -5.06
C ARG A 37 -4.46 8.49 -5.51
N LEU A 38 -3.42 8.24 -4.71
CA LEU A 38 -2.03 8.57 -5.08
C LEU A 38 -1.61 7.90 -6.40
N LEU A 39 -1.97 6.62 -6.59
CA LEU A 39 -1.67 5.90 -7.83
C LEU A 39 -2.43 6.46 -9.05
N ILE A 40 -3.72 6.81 -8.88
CA ILE A 40 -4.52 7.43 -9.96
C ILE A 40 -3.97 8.81 -10.34
N GLU A 41 -3.52 9.58 -9.35
CA GLU A 41 -2.90 10.90 -9.53
C GLU A 41 -1.46 10.81 -10.07
N LYS A 42 -0.92 9.59 -10.27
CA LYS A 42 0.46 9.32 -10.69
C LYS A 42 1.51 9.96 -9.78
N ALA A 43 1.24 9.93 -8.48
CA ALA A 43 2.19 10.39 -7.48
C ALA A 43 3.52 9.62 -7.59
N PRO A 44 4.66 10.25 -7.28
CA PRO A 44 5.94 9.56 -7.25
C PRO A 44 5.95 8.45 -6.18
N PRO A 45 6.78 7.41 -6.32
CA PRO A 45 6.88 6.33 -5.34
C PRO A 45 7.17 6.80 -3.90
N ALA A 46 7.90 7.91 -3.76
CA ALA A 46 8.21 8.52 -2.47
C ALA A 46 6.95 8.95 -1.70
N ASP A 47 5.96 9.54 -2.38
CA ASP A 47 4.73 10.00 -1.75
C ASP A 47 3.88 8.81 -1.25
N VAL A 48 3.87 7.70 -2.01
CA VAL A 48 3.22 6.45 -1.61
C VAL A 48 3.93 5.84 -0.39
N ALA A 49 5.27 5.84 -0.40
CA ALA A 49 6.07 5.35 0.72
C ALA A 49 5.83 6.17 1.99
N ASP A 50 5.82 7.50 1.88
CA ASP A 50 5.62 8.42 2.99
C ASP A 50 4.22 8.26 3.59
N TYR A 51 3.19 8.14 2.76
CA TYR A 51 1.83 7.85 3.22
C TYR A 51 1.75 6.56 4.04
N LEU A 52 2.30 5.46 3.53
CA LEU A 52 2.27 4.16 4.22
C LEU A 52 3.11 4.18 5.50
N ARG A 53 4.28 4.83 5.48
CA ARG A 53 5.15 4.97 6.66
C ARG A 53 4.46 5.76 7.78
N GLN A 54 3.89 6.92 7.44
CA GLN A 54 3.18 7.77 8.41
C GLN A 54 1.93 7.07 8.94
N THR A 55 1.14 6.43 8.07
CA THR A 55 -0.05 5.69 8.49
C THR A 55 0.30 4.57 9.48
N ALA A 56 1.38 3.83 9.20
CA ALA A 56 1.86 2.78 10.08
C ALA A 56 2.32 3.33 11.44
N ALA A 57 3.10 4.42 11.44
CA ALA A 57 3.62 5.01 12.67
C ALA A 57 2.56 5.73 13.50
N ASP A 58 1.74 6.56 12.87
CA ASP A 58 0.89 7.55 13.55
C ASP A 58 -0.55 7.05 13.77
N THR A 59 -1.07 6.26 12.84
CA THR A 59 -2.45 5.73 12.94
C THR A 59 -2.48 4.35 13.59
N ILE A 60 -1.60 3.46 13.15
CA ILE A 60 -1.54 2.07 13.67
C ILE A 60 -0.66 1.99 14.92
N GLY A 61 0.37 2.83 15.03
CA GLY A 61 1.34 2.75 16.13
C GLY A 61 2.38 1.64 15.94
N CYS A 62 2.56 1.16 14.71
CA CYS A 62 3.46 0.06 14.37
C CYS A 62 4.31 0.44 13.15
N PRO A 63 5.50 1.04 13.34
CA PRO A 63 6.39 1.40 12.24
C PRO A 63 6.77 0.19 11.39
N VAL A 64 6.82 0.38 10.07
CA VAL A 64 7.21 -0.66 9.11
C VAL A 64 8.70 -0.53 8.78
N ASP A 65 9.37 -1.67 8.64
CA ASP A 65 10.75 -1.75 8.15
C ASP A 65 10.88 -1.23 6.71
N GLU A 66 11.97 -0.51 6.42
CA GLU A 66 12.17 0.16 5.12
C GLU A 66 12.28 -0.83 3.95
N GLU A 67 12.84 -2.03 4.13
CA GLU A 67 12.89 -3.02 3.06
C GLU A 67 11.50 -3.57 2.75
N LYS A 68 10.68 -3.80 3.77
CA LYS A 68 9.27 -4.20 3.60
C LYS A 68 8.48 -3.09 2.89
N LEU A 69 8.65 -1.84 3.34
CA LEU A 69 8.01 -0.68 2.74
C LEU A 69 8.38 -0.53 1.25
N ALA A 70 9.66 -0.65 0.91
CA ALA A 70 10.14 -0.56 -0.47
C ALA A 70 9.51 -1.64 -1.37
N ARG A 71 9.41 -2.89 -0.90
CA ARG A 71 8.75 -3.99 -1.64
C ARG A 71 7.26 -3.72 -1.89
N VAL A 72 6.56 -3.22 -0.88
CA VAL A 72 5.12 -2.87 -0.99
C VAL A 72 4.92 -1.74 -1.99
N VAL A 73 5.73 -0.68 -1.91
CA VAL A 73 5.65 0.46 -2.83
C VAL A 73 5.89 0.02 -4.26
N ALA A 74 6.90 -0.82 -4.51
CA ALA A 74 7.15 -1.35 -5.85
C ALA A 74 5.93 -2.11 -6.42
N LYS A 75 5.27 -2.95 -5.61
CA LYS A 75 4.05 -3.67 -6.01
C LYS A 75 2.89 -2.72 -6.33
N LEU A 76 2.70 -1.68 -5.52
CA LEU A 76 1.66 -0.67 -5.74
C LEU A 76 1.92 0.14 -7.02
N MET A 77 3.16 0.55 -7.25
CA MET A 77 3.53 1.29 -8.46
C MET A 77 3.35 0.46 -9.73
N ALA A 78 3.59 -0.85 -9.70
CA ALA A 78 3.32 -1.72 -10.85
C ALA A 78 1.83 -1.72 -11.27
N LEU A 79 0.90 -1.52 -10.33
CA LEU A 79 -0.53 -1.35 -10.65
C LEU A 79 -0.82 -0.05 -11.42
N GLN A 80 0.00 0.98 -11.24
CA GLN A 80 -0.11 2.24 -11.99
C GLN A 80 0.32 2.05 -13.45
N GLU A 81 1.34 1.23 -13.68
CA GLU A 81 1.93 0.99 -15.00
C GLU A 81 1.17 -0.10 -15.79
N GLY A 82 0.34 -0.89 -15.08
CA GLY A 82 -0.45 -1.97 -15.68
C GLY A 82 0.37 -3.20 -16.02
N GLU A 83 1.57 -3.32 -15.44
CA GLU A 83 2.45 -4.49 -15.56
C GLU A 83 2.13 -5.50 -14.47
N THR A 84 1.82 -6.73 -14.88
CA THR A 84 1.73 -7.89 -13.98
C THR A 84 3.14 -8.25 -13.54
N PRO A 85 3.45 -8.36 -12.23
CA PRO A 85 4.75 -8.86 -11.79
C PRO A 85 4.89 -10.34 -12.22
N ILE A 86 6.02 -10.64 -12.87
CA ILE A 86 6.44 -12.00 -13.30
C ILE A 86 6.75 -12.93 -12.13
#